data_AF-A0A067D3B6-F1
#
_entry.id   AF-A0A067D3B6-F1
#
_cell.length_a   1.000
_cell.length_b   1.000
_cell.length_c   1.000
_cell.angle_alpha   90.00
_cell.angle_beta   90.00
_cell.angle_gamma   90.00
#
_symmetry.space_group_name_H-M   'P 1'
#
loop_
_entity.id
_entity.type
_entity.pdbx_description
1 polymer ?
#
loop_
_entity_poly.entity_id
_entity_poly.type
_entity_poly.pdbx_seq_one_letter_code
_entity_poly.pdbx_strand_id
1 'polypeptide(L)' 'DQQNVDFTKVGGHVHQLKGSSSSIGAQRVNNVCTAFRSFCEERNIEGCQQYLQHLKQEYYLVKNKLQTLFQVCLKSLASS' A
#
# COMPACT_ATOMS: atom_id res chain seq x y z
N ASP A 1 -14.01 -23.31 8.21
CA ASP A 1 -14.59 -21.95 8.08
C ASP A 1 -14.22 -21.30 6.76
N GLN A 2 -15.22 -21.11 5.89
CA GLN A 2 -15.07 -20.34 4.68
C GLN A 2 -15.19 -18.86 5.07
N GLN A 3 -14.05 -18.17 5.25
CA GLN A 3 -14.05 -16.73 5.51
C GLN A 3 -14.76 -16.04 4.36
N ASN A 4 -15.96 -15.51 4.63
CA ASN A 4 -16.71 -14.71 3.67
C ASN A 4 -16.00 -13.36 3.50
N VAL A 5 -15.11 -13.28 2.51
CA VAL A 5 -14.38 -12.05 2.20
C VAL A 5 -15.32 -11.07 1.52
N ASP A 6 -15.55 -9.91 2.14
CA ASP A 6 -16.27 -8.80 1.52
C ASP A 6 -15.34 -8.05 0.54
N PHE A 7 -15.31 -8.53 -0.70
CA PHE A 7 -14.49 -7.93 -1.77
C PHE A 7 -14.86 -6.48 -2.09
N THR A 8 -16.11 -6.06 -1.83
CA THR A 8 -16.53 -4.67 -2.03
C THR A 8 -15.80 -3.77 -1.04
N LYS A 9 -15.78 -4.18 0.24
CA LYS A 9 -15.06 -3.44 1.29
C LYS A 9 -13.56 -3.43 1.04
N VAL A 10 -12.97 -4.57 0.67
CA VAL A 10 -11.54 -4.67 0.35
C VAL A 10 -11.18 -3.77 -0.84
N GLY A 11 -11.93 -3.83 -1.93
CA GLY A 11 -11.73 -2.99 -3.11
C GLY A 11 -11.83 -1.50 -2.79
N GLY A 12 -12.77 -1.11 -1.90
CA GLY A 12 -12.88 0.26 -1.40
C GLY A 12 -11.63 0.74 -0.66
N HIS A 13 -11.06 -0.09 0.22
CA HIS A 13 -9.82 0.23 0.92
C HIS A 13 -8.62 0.35 -0.04
N VAL A 14 -8.53 -0.54 -1.02
CA VAL A 14 -7.46 -0.53 -2.03
C VAL A 14 -7.53 0.72 -2.90
N HIS A 15 -8.74 1.16 -3.27
CA HIS A 15 -8.95 2.39 -4.00
C HIS A 15 -8.50 3.62 -3.20
N GLN A 16 -8.86 3.70 -1.91
CA GLN A 16 -8.39 4.78 -1.05
C GLN A 16 -6.87 4.79 -0.92
N LEU A 17 -6.25 3.63 -0.72
CA LEU A 17 -4.80 3.52 -0.63
C LEU A 17 -4.09 3.90 -1.94
N LYS A 18 -4.69 3.59 -3.10
CA LYS A 18 -4.23 4.08 -4.41
C LYS A 18 -4.21 5.62 -4.43
N GLY A 19 -5.29 6.26 -4.00
CA GLY A 19 -5.37 7.73 -3.93
C GLY A 19 -4.30 8.35 -3.02
N SER A 20 -4.16 7.81 -1.80
CA SER A 20 -3.16 8.28 -0.84
C SER A 20 -1.72 8.03 -1.29
N SER A 21 -1.45 6.93 -1.99
CA SER A 21 -0.11 6.68 -2.53
C SER A 21 0.23 7.60 -3.71
N SER A 22 -0.75 7.96 -4.54
CA SER A 22 -0.57 8.96 -5.60
C SER A 22 -0.18 10.33 -5.04
N SER A 23 -0.82 10.79 -3.95
CA SER A 23 -0.59 12.15 -3.42
C SER A 23 0.82 12.37 -2.86
N ILE A 24 1.49 11.30 -2.43
CA ILE A 24 2.87 11.36 -1.90
C ILE A 24 3.93 10.83 -2.87
N GLY A 25 3.54 10.52 -4.12
CA GLY A 25 4.47 9.98 -5.13
C GLY A 25 4.94 8.55 -4.86
N ALA A 26 4.22 7.76 -4.05
CA ALA A 26 4.54 6.36 -3.76
C ALA A 26 4.13 5.44 -4.93
N GLN A 27 4.79 5.59 -6.08
CA GLN A 27 4.42 4.94 -7.35
C GLN A 27 4.31 3.40 -7.25
N ARG A 28 5.22 2.74 -6.54
CA ARG A 28 5.19 1.26 -6.42
C ARG A 28 3.96 0.78 -5.66
N VAL A 29 3.60 1.45 -4.57
CA VAL A 29 2.36 1.17 -3.81
C VAL A 29 1.15 1.40 -4.70
N ASN A 30 1.13 2.51 -5.46
CA ASN A 30 0.03 2.82 -6.37
C ASN A 30 -0.19 1.76 -7.45
N ASN A 31 0.91 1.28 -8.05
CA ASN A 31 0.88 0.24 -9.08
C ASN A 31 0.33 -1.08 -8.50
N VAL A 32 0.81 -1.47 -7.31
CA VAL A 32 0.32 -2.67 -6.61
C VAL A 32 -1.16 -2.54 -6.26
N CYS A 33 -1.63 -1.38 -5.77
CA CYS A 33 -3.06 -1.15 -5.52
C CYS A 33 -3.90 -1.25 -6.80
N THR A 34 -3.38 -0.78 -7.93
CA THR A 34 -4.08 -0.86 -9.22
C THR A 34 -4.29 -2.31 -9.64
N ALA A 35 -3.25 -3.16 -9.55
CA ALA A 35 -3.36 -4.58 -9.85
C ALA A 35 -4.18 -5.37 -8.81
N PHE A 36 -4.04 -5.05 -7.52
CA PHE A 36 -4.79 -5.67 -6.42
C PHE A 36 -6.31 -5.53 -6.64
N ARG A 37 -6.75 -4.38 -7.16
CA ARG A 37 -8.17 -4.12 -7.41
C ARG A 37 -8.79 -5.11 -8.41
N SER A 38 -8.06 -5.48 -9.46
CA SER A 38 -8.54 -6.47 -10.45
C SER A 38 -8.85 -7.82 -9.79
N PHE A 39 -8.00 -8.28 -8.87
CA PHE A 39 -8.26 -9.53 -8.12
C PHE A 39 -9.45 -9.43 -7.17
N CYS A 40 -9.77 -8.23 -6.66
CA CYS A 40 -10.99 -8.02 -5.86
C CYS A 40 -12.24 -8.16 -6.73
N GLU A 41 -12.21 -7.58 -7.93
CA GLU A 41 -13.31 -7.62 -8.89
C GLU A 41 -13.55 -9.06 -9.40
N GLU A 42 -12.48 -9.84 -9.59
CA GLU A 42 -12.52 -11.27 -9.92
C GLU A 42 -12.90 -12.18 -8.73
N ARG A 43 -13.03 -11.64 -7.52
CA ARG A 43 -13.24 -12.39 -6.26
C ARG A 43 -12.22 -13.50 -6.03
N ASN A 44 -10.98 -13.29 -6.50
CA ASN A 44 -9.89 -14.24 -6.37
C ASN A 44 -9.20 -14.08 -5.01
N ILE A 45 -9.57 -14.95 -4.04
CA ILE A 45 -9.04 -14.89 -2.67
C ILE A 45 -7.52 -15.09 -2.66
N GLU A 46 -7.00 -16.08 -3.36
CA GLU A 46 -5.57 -16.39 -3.40
C GLU A 46 -4.77 -15.23 -4.02
N GLY A 47 -5.27 -14.68 -5.14
CA GLY A 47 -4.70 -13.50 -5.78
C GLY A 47 -4.68 -12.28 -4.85
N CYS A 48 -5.79 -12.01 -4.15
CA CYS A 48 -5.88 -10.95 -3.16
C CYS A 48 -4.90 -11.16 -1.99
N GLN A 49 -4.76 -12.39 -1.48
CA GLN A 49 -3.83 -12.69 -0.40
C GLN A 49 -2.37 -12.50 -0.82
N GLN A 50 -1.99 -12.99 -2.01
CA GLN A 50 -0.64 -12.80 -2.56
C GLN A 50 -0.33 -11.31 -2.74
N TYR A 51 -1.24 -10.57 -3.37
CA TYR A 51 -1.05 -9.14 -3.60
C TYR A 51 -1.08 -8.33 -2.30
N LEU A 52 -1.74 -8.81 -1.24
CA LEU A 52 -1.71 -8.15 0.06
C LEU A 52 -0.31 -8.18 0.67
N GLN A 53 0.40 -9.30 0.50
CA GLN A 53 1.79 -9.40 0.95
C GLN A 53 2.69 -8.46 0.16
N HIS A 54 2.53 -8.41 -1.16
CA HIS A 54 3.30 -7.49 -2.01
C HIS A 54 3.02 -6.02 -1.65
N LEU A 55 1.75 -5.67 -1.41
CA LEU A 55 1.35 -4.34 -0.99
C LEU A 55 1.98 -3.94 0.34
N LYS A 56 2.01 -4.85 1.32
CA LYS A 56 2.70 -4.62 2.60
C LYS A 56 4.19 -4.35 2.41
N GLN A 57 4.87 -5.13 1.58
CA GLN A 57 6.30 -4.95 1.32
C GLN A 57 6.60 -3.56 0.75
N GLU A 58 5.85 -3.14 -0.27
CA GLU A 58 6.02 -1.82 -0.88
C GLU A 58 5.69 -0.68 0.09
N TYR A 59 4.62 -0.86 0.89
CA TYR A 59 4.27 0.09 1.94
C TYR A 59 5.39 0.25 2.97
N TYR A 60 5.94 -0.87 3.49
CA TYR A 60 7.03 -0.82 4.48
C TYR A 60 8.29 -0.18 3.90
N LEU A 61 8.60 -0.43 2.63
CA LEU A 61 9.75 0.20 1.98
C LEU A 61 9.58 1.73 1.92
N VAL A 62 8.42 2.22 1.50
CA VAL A 62 8.13 3.67 1.47
C VAL A 62 8.19 4.25 2.87
N LYS A 63 7.54 3.61 3.85
CA LYS A 63 7.55 4.02 5.25
C LYS A 63 8.97 4.15 5.78
N ASN A 64 9.80 3.12 5.61
CA ASN A 64 11.18 3.10 6.11
C ASN A 64 12.03 4.19 5.45
N LYS A 65 11.88 4.39 4.13
CA LYS A 65 12.58 5.48 3.41
C LYS A 65 12.19 6.85 3.93
N LEU A 66 10.89 7.10 4.14
CA LEU A 66 10.40 8.36 4.70
C LEU A 66 10.90 8.57 6.14
N GLN A 67 10.86 7.54 6.98
CA GLN A 67 11.39 7.61 8.34
C GLN A 67 12.88 7.97 8.35
N THR A 68 13.69 7.33 7.49
CA THR A 68 15.11 7.67 7.34
C THR A 68 15.31 9.10 6.87
N LEU A 69 14.52 9.55 5.88
CA LEU A 69 14.59 10.93 5.38
C LEU A 69 14.29 11.94 6.48
N PHE A 70 13.22 11.74 7.25
CA PHE A 70 12.88 12.61 8.38
C PHE A 70 13.98 12.59 9.44
N GLN A 71 14.54 11.41 9.75
CA GLN A 71 15.60 11.30 10.75
C GLN A 71 16.85 12.09 10.35
N VAL A 72 17.25 12.06 9.07
CA VAL A 72 18.39 12.82 8.56
C VAL A 72 18.07 14.32 8.56
N CYS A 73 16.91 14.71 8.02
CA CYS A 73 16.52 16.11 7.90
C CYS A 73 16.39 16.80 9.28
N LEU A 74 15.74 16.13 10.25
CA LEU A 74 15.61 16.66 11.61
C LEU A 74 16.96 16.78 12.32
N LYS A 75 17.88 15.84 12.12
CA LYS A 75 19.26 15.93 12.67
C LYS A 75 20.01 17.13 12.10
N SER A 76 19.94 17.35 10.80
CA SER A 76 20.60 18.49 10.14
C SER A 76 20.05 19.84 10.62
N LEU A 77 18.74 19.92 10.84
CA LEU A 77 18.10 21.13 11.39
C LEU A 77 18.50 21.40 12.84
N ALA A 78 18.63 20.36 13.66
CA ALA A 78 19.02 20.50 15.07
C ALA A 78 20.50 20.86 15.28
N SER A 79 21.35 20.62 14.26
CA SER A 79 22.77 20.99 14.27
C SER A 79 23.07 22.37 13.67
N SER A 80 22.04 23.10 13.21
CA SER A 80 22.15 24.46 12.65
C SER A 80 21.67 25.48 13.69
#